data_AF-A0A2A9M762-F1
#
_entry.id   AF-A0A2A9M762-F1
#
_cell.length_a   1.000
_cell.length_b   1.000
_cell.length_c   1.000
_cell.angle_alpha   90.00
_cell.angle_beta   90.00
_cell.angle_gamma   90.00
#
_symmetry.space_group_name_H-M   'P 1'
#
loop_
_entity.id
_entity.type
_entity.pdbx_description
1 polymer ?
#
loop_
_entity_poly.entity_id
_entity_poly.type
_entity_poly.pdbx_seq_one_letter_code
_entity_poly.pdbx_strand_id
1 'polypeptide(L)'
;MDSSGAAEAWLPKHKISKVHVVTVCTRAEGCTTALLYSDAILNTNLRLLGWGESYGGAGWRLKKVVDYCKEVEPDDVVVVVDGFNSVVLQPREVILEKFLEFGA
;
A
#
# COMPACT_ATOMS: atom_id res chain seq x y z
N MET A 1 -39.63 27.95 -23.44
CA MET A 1 -38.25 28.40 -23.12
C MET A 1 -37.73 27.39 -22.13
N ASP A 2 -37.03 26.39 -22.66
CA ASP A 2 -36.72 25.16 -21.96
C ASP A 2 -35.74 25.39 -20.81
N SER A 3 -36.18 24.94 -19.65
CA SER A 3 -35.38 24.69 -18.47
C SER A 3 -34.82 23.27 -18.56
N SER A 4 -33.56 23.12 -18.97
CA SER A 4 -32.81 21.86 -18.88
C SER A 4 -31.30 22.09 -18.82
N GLY A 5 -30.86 22.84 -17.81
CA GLY A 5 -29.45 22.88 -17.38
C GLY A 5 -29.31 22.11 -16.07
N ALA A 6 -29.50 20.80 -16.09
CA ALA A 6 -29.36 19.96 -14.90
C ALA A 6 -28.36 18.82 -15.12
N ALA A 7 -27.44 18.73 -14.17
CA ALA A 7 -26.69 17.52 -13.77
C ALA A 7 -25.39 17.12 -14.50
N GLU A 8 -24.45 18.05 -14.72
CA GLU A 8 -23.05 17.69 -15.03
C GLU A 8 -22.00 18.21 -14.03
N ALA A 9 -22.42 18.61 -12.82
CA ALA A 9 -21.50 19.04 -11.78
C ALA A 9 -21.65 18.15 -10.53
N TRP A 10 -20.53 17.53 -10.13
CA TRP A 10 -20.26 16.88 -8.84
C TRP A 10 -20.55 15.38 -8.67
N LEU A 11 -20.17 14.56 -9.65
CA LEU A 11 -19.63 13.24 -9.27
C LEU A 11 -18.11 13.41 -9.10
N PRO A 12 -17.53 13.12 -7.93
CA PRO A 12 -16.08 13.08 -7.84
C PRO A 12 -15.61 12.03 -8.84
N LYS A 13 -14.87 12.46 -9.87
CA LYS A 13 -14.07 11.53 -10.69
C LYS A 13 -13.34 10.67 -9.67
N HIS A 14 -13.68 9.38 -9.57
CA HIS A 14 -13.02 8.49 -8.63
C HIS A 14 -11.52 8.64 -8.87
N LYS A 15 -10.84 9.22 -7.88
CA LYS A 15 -9.39 9.34 -7.90
C LYS A 15 -8.91 7.90 -7.98
N ILE A 16 -8.09 7.57 -8.97
CA ILE A 16 -7.51 6.23 -9.07
C ILE A 16 -6.74 6.01 -7.77
N SER A 17 -7.22 5.09 -6.94
CA SER A 17 -6.56 4.67 -5.70
C SER A 17 -5.13 4.26 -6.02
N LYS A 18 -4.16 4.71 -5.24
CA LYS A 18 -2.80 4.18 -5.34
C LYS A 18 -2.63 3.03 -4.36
N VAL A 19 -1.73 2.12 -4.69
CA VAL A 19 -1.31 1.05 -3.77
C VAL A 19 0.04 1.41 -3.17
N HIS A 20 0.10 1.40 -1.83
CA HIS A 20 1.31 1.55 -1.04
C HIS A 20 1.69 0.19 -0.46
N VAL A 21 2.79 -0.38 -0.93
CA VAL A 21 3.31 -1.63 -0.35
C VAL A 21 4.23 -1.29 0.82
N VAL A 22 3.95 -1.84 1.99
CA VAL A 22 4.74 -1.58 3.19
C VAL A 22 5.13 -2.87 3.88
N THR A 23 6.28 -2.83 4.56
CA THR A 23 6.69 -3.87 5.48
C THR A 23 7.22 -3.28 6.76
N VAL A 24 7.13 -4.04 7.85
CA VAL A 24 7.72 -3.68 9.13
C VAL A 24 8.86 -4.65 9.40
N CYS A 25 10.09 -4.15 9.34
CA CYS A 25 11.28 -4.92 9.63
C CYS A 25 12.39 -4.01 10.18
N THR A 26 13.20 -4.57 11.09
CA THR A 26 14.25 -3.81 11.78
C THR A 26 15.62 -3.97 11.14
N ARG A 27 15.80 -5.00 10.31
CA ARG A 27 17.05 -5.38 9.65
C ARG A 27 16.77 -6.27 8.44
N ALA A 28 17.81 -6.60 7.67
CA ALA A 28 17.72 -7.64 6.65
C ALA A 28 17.74 -9.02 7.31
N GLU A 29 16.73 -9.84 7.03
CA GLU A 29 16.67 -11.22 7.49
C GLU A 29 15.79 -12.07 6.54
N GLY A 30 16.11 -13.35 6.39
CA GLY A 30 15.38 -14.24 5.50
C GLY A 30 15.27 -13.68 4.08
N CYS A 31 14.03 -13.47 3.62
CA CYS A 31 13.70 -13.00 2.28
C CYS A 31 13.78 -11.48 2.09
N THR A 32 14.19 -10.67 3.08
CA THR A 32 14.20 -9.20 2.92
C THR A 32 14.92 -8.74 1.66
N THR A 33 16.07 -9.35 1.34
CA THR A 33 16.82 -9.03 0.12
C THR A 33 16.01 -9.31 -1.14
N ALA A 34 15.35 -10.48 -1.21
CA ALA A 34 14.51 -10.84 -2.35
C ALA A 34 13.27 -9.93 -2.46
N LEU A 35 12.71 -9.52 -1.32
CA LEU A 35 11.62 -8.55 -1.27
C LEU A 35 12.06 -7.19 -1.83
N LEU A 36 13.22 -6.67 -1.43
CA LEU A 36 13.80 -5.44 -1.97
C LEU A 36 14.11 -5.53 -3.47
N TYR A 37 14.63 -6.68 -3.93
CA TYR A 37 14.82 -6.92 -5.37
C TYR A 37 13.49 -6.92 -6.13
N SER A 38 12.45 -7.52 -5.55
CA SER A 38 11.12 -7.51 -6.18
C SER A 38 10.54 -6.10 -6.31
N ASP A 39 10.77 -5.25 -5.30
CA ASP A 39 10.40 -3.83 -5.35
C ASP A 39 11.11 -3.10 -6.49
N ALA A 40 12.42 -3.28 -6.62
CA ALA A 40 13.21 -2.65 -7.69
C ALA A 40 12.77 -3.09 -9.10
N ILE A 41 12.37 -4.35 -9.29
CA ILE A 41 11.94 -4.89 -10.58
C ILE A 41 10.51 -4.46 -10.93
N LEU A 42 9.62 -4.45 -9.93
CA LEU A 42 8.17 -4.23 -10.12
C LEU A 42 7.75 -2.78 -9.84
N ASN A 43 8.67 -1.93 -9.39
CA ASN A 43 8.44 -0.54 -9.02
C ASN A 43 7.27 -0.39 -8.03
N THR A 44 7.22 -1.26 -7.01
CA THR A 44 6.12 -1.26 -6.03
C THR A 44 6.23 -0.13 -5.02
N ASN A 45 7.36 0.57 -4.96
CA ASN A 45 7.69 1.62 -3.99
C ASN A 45 7.57 1.12 -2.56
N LEU A 46 8.15 -0.05 -2.27
CA LEU A 46 8.13 -0.68 -0.96
C LEU A 46 8.68 0.24 0.13
N ARG A 47 7.86 0.50 1.15
CA ARG A 47 8.27 1.25 2.34
C ARG A 47 8.74 0.30 3.44
N LEU A 48 9.96 0.50 3.93
CA LEU A 48 10.49 -0.17 5.12
C LEU A 48 10.15 0.66 6.37
N LEU A 49 9.36 0.09 7.28
CA LEU A 49 8.99 0.72 8.54
C LEU A 49 9.79 0.10 9.69
N GLY A 50 10.41 0.94 10.52
CA GLY A 50 11.16 0.51 11.71
C GLY A 50 12.59 0.03 11.44
N TRP A 51 13.15 0.29 10.26
CA TRP A 51 14.51 -0.09 9.91
C TRP A 51 15.54 0.53 10.87
N GLY A 52 16.43 -0.30 11.42
CA GLY A 52 17.43 0.11 12.39
C GLY A 52 16.90 0.31 13.83
N GLU A 53 15.60 0.14 14.06
CA GLU A 53 15.01 0.22 15.40
C GLU A 53 15.06 -1.14 16.13
N SER A 54 14.92 -1.12 17.45
CA SER A 54 14.69 -2.34 18.24
C SER A 54 13.26 -2.84 18.07
N TYR A 55 13.08 -4.16 17.92
CA TYR A 55 11.76 -4.75 17.80
C TYR A 55 10.96 -4.65 19.11
N GLY A 56 9.83 -3.96 19.09
CA GLY A 56 8.96 -3.73 20.25
C GLY A 56 7.79 -4.71 20.39
N GLY A 57 7.80 -5.85 19.68
CA GLY A 57 6.70 -6.82 19.70
C GLY A 57 5.54 -6.51 18.73
N ALA A 58 4.47 -7.29 18.82
CA ALA A 58 3.35 -7.22 17.88
C ALA A 58 2.60 -5.87 17.91
N GLY A 59 2.42 -5.29 19.11
CA GLY A 59 1.78 -3.97 19.25
C GLY A 59 2.60 -2.85 18.62
N TRP A 60 3.94 -2.93 18.73
CA TRP A 60 4.84 -2.00 18.05
C TRP A 60 4.73 -2.12 16.53
N ARG A 61 4.66 -3.35 15.99
CA ARG A 61 4.46 -3.59 14.55
C ARG A 61 3.16 -2.96 14.06
N LEU A 62 2.05 -3.19 14.78
CA LEU A 62 0.76 -2.62 14.43
C LEU A 62 0.80 -1.08 14.49
N LYS A 63 1.42 -0.50 15.52
CA LYS A 63 1.56 0.95 15.64
C LYS A 63 2.31 1.55 14.45
N LYS A 64 3.38 0.93 13.97
CA LYS A 64 4.13 1.40 12.78
C LYS A 64 3.26 1.47 11.54
N VAL A 65 2.42 0.45 11.31
CA VAL A 65 1.47 0.43 10.21
C VAL A 65 0.42 1.54 10.38
N VAL A 66 -0.20 1.64 11.56
CA VAL A 66 -1.22 2.66 11.85
C VAL A 66 -0.68 4.08 11.67
N ASP A 67 0.54 4.34 12.13
CA ASP A 67 1.17 5.65 11.96
C ASP A 67 1.43 5.97 10.49
N TYR A 68 1.88 5.00 9.70
CA TYR A 68 2.02 5.18 8.25
C TYR A 68 0.67 5.45 7.57
N CYS A 69 -0.39 4.73 7.93
CA CYS A 69 -1.72 4.95 7.35
C CYS A 69 -2.27 6.36 7.59
N LYS A 70 -1.82 7.08 8.63
CA LYS A 70 -2.21 8.50 8.85
C LYS A 70 -1.61 9.45 7.83
N GLU A 71 -0.55 9.05 7.13
CA GLU A 71 0.13 9.82 6.08
C GLU A 71 -0.38 9.49 4.68
N VAL A 72 -1.22 8.45 4.56
CA VAL A 72 -1.77 7.95 3.29
C VAL A 72 -3.13 8.59 3.02
N GLU A 73 -3.41 8.85 1.74
CA GLU A 73 -4.70 9.40 1.31
C GLU A 73 -5.85 8.43 1.63
N PRO A 74 -7.03 8.91 2.08
CA PRO A 74 -8.12 8.02 2.49
C PRO A 74 -8.60 7.01 1.43
N ASP A 75 -8.46 7.34 0.15
CA ASP A 75 -8.89 6.50 -0.97
C ASP A 75 -7.77 5.58 -1.49
N ASP A 76 -6.55 5.66 -0.94
CA ASP A 76 -5.44 4.80 -1.31
C ASP A 76 -5.46 3.48 -0.50
N VAL A 77 -4.87 2.42 -1.06
CA VAL A 77 -4.81 1.09 -0.46
C VAL A 77 -3.42 0.83 0.11
N VAL A 78 -3.34 0.40 1.36
CA VAL A 78 -2.08 -0.02 2.00
C VAL A 78 -2.00 -1.54 2.06
N VAL A 79 -1.00 -2.11 1.41
CA VAL A 79 -0.73 -3.56 1.44
C VAL A 79 0.44 -3.83 2.38
N VAL A 80 0.16 -4.48 3.50
CA VAL A 80 1.19 -4.85 4.49
C VAL A 80 1.71 -6.25 4.19
N VAL A 81 3.00 -6.36 3.88
CA VAL A 81 3.69 -7.64 3.64
C VAL A 81 4.69 -7.95 4.75
N ASP A 82 4.96 -9.24 4.99
CA ASP A 82 6.00 -9.65 5.93
C ASP A 82 7.40 -9.37 5.36
N GLY A 83 8.28 -8.77 6.15
CA GLY A 83 9.60 -8.33 5.68
C GLY A 83 10.62 -9.46 5.61
N PHE A 84 10.38 -10.58 6.29
CA PHE A 84 11.32 -11.70 6.40
C PHE A 84 10.87 -12.92 5.60
N ASN A 85 9.56 -13.11 5.41
CA ASN A 85 9.00 -14.34 4.84
C ASN A 85 8.12 -14.12 3.61
N SER A 86 8.22 -12.97 2.92
CA SER A 86 7.42 -12.69 1.73
C SER A 86 8.22 -12.02 0.62
N VAL A 87 7.73 -12.17 -0.61
CA VAL A 87 8.19 -11.49 -1.82
C VAL A 87 6.97 -11.03 -2.61
N VAL A 88 7.10 -9.93 -3.36
CA VAL A 88 6.03 -9.44 -4.24
C VAL A 88 6.31 -9.93 -5.65
N LEU A 89 5.30 -10.45 -6.34
CA LEU A 89 5.47 -11.03 -7.69
C LEU A 89 4.69 -10.29 -8.77
N GLN A 90 3.95 -9.25 -8.41
CA GLN A 90 3.12 -8.48 -9.33
C GLN A 90 3.28 -6.96 -9.10
N PRO A 91 3.17 -6.15 -10.15
CA PRO A 91 3.11 -4.69 -10.01
C PRO A 91 1.91 -4.25 -9.19
N ARG A 92 2.02 -3.08 -8.56
CA ARG A 92 1.00 -2.54 -7.66
C ARG A 92 -0.34 -2.28 -8.36
N GLU A 93 -0.32 -1.99 -9.67
CA GLU A 93 -1.51 -1.77 -10.49
C GLU A 93 -2.33 -3.06 -10.64
N VAL A 94 -1.67 -4.20 -10.83
CA VAL A 94 -2.32 -5.52 -10.89
C VAL A 94 -2.89 -5.91 -9.52
N ILE A 95 -2.16 -5.59 -8.45
CA ILE A 95 -2.65 -5.81 -7.07
C ILE A 95 -3.92 -4.99 -6.81
N LEU A 96 -3.96 -3.73 -7.25
CA LEU A 96 -5.13 -2.87 -7.11
C LEU A 96 -6.32 -3.41 -7.89
N GLU A 97 -6.13 -3.77 -9.16
CA GLU A 97 -7.18 -4.36 -9.99
C GLU A 97 -7.82 -5.56 -9.30
N LYS A 98 -6.98 -6.48 -8.80
CA LYS A 98 -7.46 -7.65 -8.04
C LYS A 98 -8.16 -7.30 -6.74
N PHE A 99 -7.68 -6.30 -6.00
CA PHE A 99 -8.35 -5.85 -4.79
C PHE A 99 -9.76 -5.30 -5.08
N LEU A 100 -9.90 -4.51 -6.13
CA LEU A 100 -11.18 -3.93 -6.53
C LEU A 100 -12.16 -5.00 -7.07
N GLU A 101 -11.67 -6.05 -7.72
CA GLU A 101 -12.49 -7.21 -8.13
C GLU A 101 -13.15 -7.92 -6.94
N PHE A 102 -12.51 -7.98 -5.76
CA PHE A 102 -13.07 -8.65 -4.58
C PHE A 102 -14.19 -7.85 -3.90
N GLY A 103 -14.21 -6.54 -4.06
CA GLY A 103 -15.17 -5.63 -3.42
C GLY A 103 -16.38 -5.27 -4.28
N ALA A 104 -16.41 -5.73 -5.53
CA ALA A 104 -17.50 -5.56 -6.48
C ALA A 104 -18.52 -6.71 -6.38
#